data_AF-A0A3S1RKN1-F1
#
_entry.id   AF-A0A3S1RKN1-F1
#
_cell.length_a   1.000
_cell.length_b   1.000
_cell.length_c   1.000
_cell.angle_alpha   90.00
_cell.angle_beta   90.00
_cell.angle_gamma   90.00
#
_symmetry.space_group_name_H-M   'P 1'
#
loop_
_entity.id
_entity.type
_entity.pdbx_description
1 polymer ?
#
loop_
_entity_poly.entity_id
_entity_poly.type
_entity_poly.pdbx_seq_one_letter_code
_entity_poly.pdbx_strand_id
1 'polypeptide(L)'
;VLTEFHESARIDRQLFGRCARQGDPGSFEAIVSLEDELFRRYARVLARIVYAIALGRPELASGLFCRLLRWLAQHSAENRNLAARRQTMKQDAKLEKALAFAGAPE
;
A
#
# COMPACT_ATOMS: atom_id res chain seq x y z
N VAL A 1 15.82 -7.80 3.34
CA VAL A 1 15.07 -7.31 4.51
C VAL A 1 14.27 -6.08 4.09
N LEU A 2 13.01 -5.99 4.49
CA LEU A 2 12.11 -4.86 4.23
C LEU A 2 11.84 -4.14 5.56
N THR A 3 12.02 -2.82 5.56
CA THR A 3 11.93 -1.96 6.76
C THR A 3 10.56 -1.32 6.96
N GLU A 4 9.77 -1.22 5.89
CA GLU A 4 8.41 -0.71 5.91
C GLU A 4 7.62 -1.29 4.73
N PHE A 5 6.31 -1.43 4.87
CA PHE A 5 5.48 -1.88 3.74
C PHE A 5 5.18 -0.73 2.79
N HIS A 6 5.30 -1.02 1.49
CA HIS A 6 4.90 -0.07 0.47
C HIS A 6 3.37 -0.01 0.35
N GLU A 7 2.86 1.09 -0.20
CA GLU A 7 1.43 1.27 -0.49
C GLU A 7 0.85 0.21 -1.42
N SER A 8 1.68 -0.44 -2.24
CA SER A 8 1.27 -1.55 -3.10
C SER A 8 2.02 -2.83 -2.79
N ALA A 9 1.25 -3.91 -2.64
CA ALA A 9 1.79 -5.26 -2.42
C ALA A 9 2.66 -5.73 -3.61
N ARG A 10 2.47 -5.14 -4.80
CA ARG A 10 3.31 -5.43 -5.97
C ARG A 10 4.76 -4.99 -5.74
N ILE A 11 4.99 -3.83 -5.14
CA ILE A 11 6.33 -3.28 -4.91
C ILE A 11 7.07 -4.14 -3.88
N ASP A 12 6.38 -4.55 -2.82
CA ASP A 12 6.95 -5.48 -1.84
C ASP A 12 7.38 -6.80 -2.50
N ARG A 13 6.50 -7.41 -3.33
CA ARG A 13 6.83 -8.64 -4.07
C ARG A 13 7.99 -8.46 -5.03
N GLN A 14 8.15 -7.27 -5.64
CA GLN A 14 9.31 -6.97 -6.47
C GLN A 14 10.60 -6.97 -5.65
N LEU A 15 10.57 -6.39 -4.44
CA LEU A 15 11.72 -6.44 -3.53
C LEU A 15 12.02 -7.88 -3.11
N PHE A 16 11.01 -8.67 -2.76
CA PHE A 16 11.19 -10.08 -2.40
C PHE A 16 11.74 -10.89 -3.58
N GLY A 17 11.31 -10.60 -4.81
CA GLY A 17 11.81 -11.25 -6.02
C GLY A 17 13.25 -10.88 -6.41
N ARG A 18 13.93 -9.99 -5.66
CA ARG A 18 15.35 -9.71 -5.88
C ARG A 18 16.28 -10.77 -5.30
N CYS A 19 15.82 -11.57 -4.33
CA CYS A 19 16.56 -12.75 -3.87
C CYS A 19 16.11 -14.01 -4.64
N ALA A 20 16.81 -15.13 -4.43
CA ALA A 20 16.40 -16.45 -4.92
C ALA A 20 16.16 -16.55 -6.44
N ARG A 21 17.13 -16.08 -7.26
CA ARG A 21 17.01 -16.15 -8.73
C ARG A 21 17.46 -17.51 -9.24
N GLN A 22 16.90 -17.98 -10.36
CA GLN A 22 17.30 -19.23 -11.02
C GLN A 22 17.26 -20.49 -10.12
N GLY A 23 16.38 -20.49 -9.12
CA GLY A 23 16.28 -21.61 -8.18
C GLY A 23 17.24 -21.53 -6.99
N ASP A 24 18.03 -20.46 -6.89
CA ASP A 24 18.85 -20.20 -5.70
C ASP A 24 17.95 -20.11 -4.45
N PRO A 25 18.38 -20.68 -3.30
CA PRO A 25 17.66 -20.47 -2.05
C PRO A 25 17.71 -19.00 -1.65
N GLY A 26 16.62 -18.50 -1.09
CA GLY A 26 16.58 -17.17 -0.51
C GLY A 26 15.39 -16.97 0.41
N SER A 27 15.52 -15.99 1.29
CA SER A 27 14.51 -15.61 2.26
C SER A 27 14.31 -14.11 2.25
N PHE A 28 13.14 -13.68 2.69
CA PHE A 28 12.86 -12.29 2.98
C PHE A 28 12.30 -12.19 4.38
N GLU A 29 12.63 -11.10 5.04
CA GLU A 29 12.10 -10.75 6.35
C GLU A 29 11.61 -9.31 6.28
N ALA A 30 10.48 -9.04 6.92
CA ALA A 30 9.91 -7.71 7.03
C ALA A 30 9.82 -7.34 8.51
N ILE A 31 10.55 -6.30 8.89
CA ILE A 31 10.61 -5.76 10.24
C ILE A 31 9.91 -4.41 10.14
N VAL A 32 8.75 -4.27 10.79
CA VAL A 32 7.86 -3.12 10.62
C VAL A 32 7.29 -2.66 11.95
N SER A 33 6.83 -1.42 12.00
CA SER A 33 6.15 -0.83 13.15
C SER A 33 4.70 -0.49 12.83
N LEU A 34 3.82 -0.52 13.83
CA LEU A 34 2.45 -0.02 13.72
C LEU A 34 2.38 1.50 13.48
N GLU A 35 3.50 2.20 13.70
CA GLU A 35 3.64 3.64 13.50
C GLU A 35 4.06 4.02 12.07
N ASP A 36 4.39 3.02 11.24
CA ASP A 36 4.83 3.24 9.85
C ASP A 36 3.75 3.96 9.03
N GLU A 37 4.20 4.69 7.99
CA GLU A 37 3.34 5.59 7.21
C GLU A 37 2.11 4.89 6.63
N LEU A 38 2.28 3.66 6.12
CA LEU A 38 1.19 2.87 5.56
C LEU A 38 0.05 2.69 6.56
N PHE A 39 0.36 2.24 7.78
CA PHE A 39 -0.65 1.99 8.80
C PHE A 39 -1.24 3.29 9.33
N ARG A 40 -0.39 4.31 9.53
CA ARG A 40 -0.81 5.63 10.01
C ARG A 40 -1.79 6.31 9.04
N ARG A 41 -1.58 6.16 7.73
CA ARG A 41 -2.37 6.82 6.69
C ARG A 41 -3.61 6.04 6.28
N TYR A 42 -3.50 4.71 6.19
CA TYR A 42 -4.55 3.88 5.57
C TYR A 42 -5.27 2.93 6.53
N ALA A 43 -4.74 2.71 7.74
CA ALA A 43 -5.30 1.76 8.70
C ALA A 43 -5.27 2.28 10.16
N ARG A 44 -5.29 3.61 10.39
CA ARG A 44 -5.12 4.21 11.73
C ARG A 44 -6.02 3.63 12.82
N VAL A 45 -7.28 3.35 12.51
CA VAL A 45 -8.24 2.78 13.47
C VAL A 45 -7.88 1.33 13.78
N LEU A 46 -7.63 0.52 12.74
CA LEU A 46 -7.23 -0.87 12.88
C LEU A 46 -5.88 -0.99 13.62
N ALA A 47 -4.89 -0.15 13.29
CA ALA A 47 -3.59 -0.12 13.96
C ALA A 47 -3.72 0.13 15.47
N ARG A 48 -4.65 1.00 15.90
CA ARG A 48 -4.94 1.23 17.32
C ARG A 48 -5.57 0.02 18.00
N ILE A 49 -6.51 -0.65 17.31
CA ILE A 49 -7.12 -1.88 17.81
C ILE A 49 -6.05 -2.95 17.99
N VAL A 50 -5.17 -3.11 16.99
CA VAL A 50 -4.04 -4.04 17.04
C VAL A 50 -3.10 -3.72 18.19
N TYR A 51 -2.74 -2.46 18.35
CA TYR A 51 -1.88 -2.01 19.44
C TYR A 51 -2.49 -2.31 20.82
N ALA A 52 -3.78 -2.01 21.01
CA ALA A 52 -4.48 -2.31 22.25
C ALA A 52 -4.57 -3.82 22.55
N ILE A 53 -4.80 -4.65 21.52
CA ILE A 53 -4.79 -6.11 21.65
C ILE A 53 -3.39 -6.61 22.00
N ALA A 54 -2.35 -6.08 21.37
CA ALA A 54 -0.96 -6.48 21.62
C ALA A 54 -0.54 -6.21 23.08
N LEU A 55 -1.01 -5.11 23.67
CA LEU A 55 -0.78 -4.77 25.08
C LEU A 55 -1.50 -5.70 26.07
N GLY A 56 -2.74 -6.11 25.76
CA GLY A 56 -3.55 -6.91 26.67
C GLY A 56 -3.42 -8.43 26.50
N ARG A 57 -3.17 -8.89 25.27
CA ARG A 57 -3.09 -10.31 24.88
C ARG A 57 -2.09 -10.47 23.73
N PRO A 58 -0.77 -10.50 24.03
CA PRO A 58 0.27 -10.61 22.99
C PRO A 58 0.14 -11.89 22.15
N GLU A 59 -0.44 -12.96 22.69
CA GLU A 59 -0.68 -14.21 21.96
C GLU A 59 -1.75 -14.08 20.85
N LEU A 60 -2.69 -13.14 20.99
CA LEU A 60 -3.71 -12.85 19.98
C LEU A 60 -3.21 -11.90 18.89
N ALA A 61 -2.09 -11.21 19.11
CA ALA A 61 -1.34 -10.50 18.07
C ALA A 61 -0.62 -11.47 17.11
N SER A 62 -1.28 -12.59 16.83
CA SER A 62 -0.85 -13.65 15.94
C SER A 62 -0.53 -13.10 14.54
N GLY A 63 0.38 -13.78 13.84
CA GLY A 63 0.78 -13.41 12.48
C GLY A 63 -0.39 -13.35 11.48
N LEU A 64 -1.55 -13.96 11.77
CA LEU A 64 -2.77 -13.80 10.97
C LEU A 64 -3.34 -12.38 11.05
N PHE A 65 -3.39 -11.80 12.25
CA PHE A 65 -3.95 -10.47 12.44
C PHE A 65 -3.05 -9.39 11.81
N CYS A 66 -1.72 -9.54 11.96
CA CYS A 66 -0.75 -8.66 11.30
C CYS A 66 -0.81 -8.78 9.77
N ARG A 67 -1.03 -9.99 9.23
CA ARG A 67 -1.24 -10.20 7.78
C ARG A 67 -2.52 -9.53 7.30
N LEU A 68 -3.62 -9.67 8.05
CA LEU A 68 -4.89 -9.03 7.73
C LEU A 68 -4.79 -7.49 7.76
N LEU A 69 -4.17 -6.94 8.81
CA LEU A 69 -3.93 -5.51 8.94
C LEU A 69 -3.15 -4.96 7.74
N ARG A 70 -2.06 -5.62 7.36
CA ARG A 70 -1.26 -5.27 6.18
C ARG A 70 -2.09 -5.28 4.92
N TRP A 71 -2.83 -6.37 4.67
CA TRP A 71 -3.66 -6.50 3.48
C TRP A 71 -4.70 -5.37 3.39
N LEU A 72 -5.41 -5.08 4.49
CA LEU A 72 -6.38 -3.99 4.55
C LEU A 72 -5.75 -2.62 4.29
N ALA A 73 -4.59 -2.35 4.89
CA ALA A 73 -3.88 -1.09 4.71
C ALA A 73 -3.45 -0.89 3.25
N GLN A 74 -2.82 -1.90 2.64
CA GLN A 74 -2.39 -1.86 1.24
C GLN A 74 -3.57 -1.79 0.28
N HIS A 75 -4.65 -2.54 0.53
CA HIS A 75 -5.85 -2.49 -0.29
C HIS A 75 -6.49 -1.10 -0.26
N SER A 76 -6.55 -0.47 0.92
CA SER A 76 -7.04 0.90 1.07
C SER A 76 -6.15 1.92 0.33
N ALA A 77 -4.84 1.76 0.40
CA ALA A 77 -3.89 2.60 -0.33
C ALA A 77 -4.00 2.45 -1.85
N GLU A 78 -4.07 1.21 -2.35
CA GLU A 78 -4.26 0.91 -3.77
C GLU A 78 -5.58 1.49 -4.31
N ASN A 79 -6.67 1.37 -3.56
CA ASN A 79 -7.96 1.94 -3.93
C ASN A 79 -7.92 3.47 -4.00
N ARG A 80 -7.25 4.13 -3.04
CA ARG A 80 -7.07 5.59 -3.06
C ARG A 80 -6.24 6.03 -4.27
N ASN A 81 -5.15 5.32 -4.56
CA ASN A 81 -4.30 5.59 -5.72
C ASN A 81 -5.03 5.37 -7.05
N LEU A 82 -5.87 4.33 -7.14
CA LEU A 82 -6.74 4.10 -8.30
C LEU A 82 -7.74 5.24 -8.49
N ALA A 83 -8.38 5.69 -7.41
CA ALA A 83 -9.33 6.81 -7.45
C ALA A 83 -8.66 8.12 -7.89
N ALA A 84 -7.48 8.43 -7.35
CA ALA A 84 -6.70 9.61 -7.72
C ALA A 84 -6.35 9.59 -9.22
N ARG A 85 -5.82 8.47 -9.74
CA ARG A 85 -5.51 8.32 -11.17
C ARG A 85 -6.75 8.51 -12.04
N ARG A 86 -7.88 7.92 -11.66
CA ARG A 86 -9.16 8.10 -12.37
C ARG A 86 -9.61 9.55 -12.39
N GLN A 87 -9.40 10.29 -11.30
CA GLN A 87 -9.74 11.71 -11.23
C GLN A 87 -8.85 12.55 -12.15
N THR A 88 -7.53 12.32 -12.14
CA THR A 88 -6.60 12.99 -13.05
C THR A 88 -6.98 12.75 -14.50
N MET A 89 -7.20 11.50 -14.92
CA MET A 89 -7.63 11.18 -16.28
C MET A 89 -8.95 11.86 -16.67
N LYS A 90 -9.89 12.00 -15.73
CA LYS A 90 -11.15 12.72 -15.98
C LYS A 90 -10.94 14.23 -16.12
N GLN A 91 -9.99 14.80 -15.39
CA GLN A 91 -9.64 16.22 -15.51
C GLN A 91 -8.97 16.49 -16.86
N ASP A 92 -8.01 15.65 -17.25
CA ASP A 92 -7.33 15.75 -18.55
C ASP A 92 -8.33 15.64 -19.70
N ALA A 93 -9.24 14.67 -19.67
CA ALA A 93 -10.28 14.53 -20.70
C ALA A 93 -11.25 15.73 -20.77
N LYS A 94 -11.47 16.45 -19.65
CA LYS A 94 -12.28 17.68 -19.66
C LYS A 94 -11.50 18.86 -20.26
N LEU A 95 -10.22 18.98 -19.92
CA LEU A 95 -9.33 20.00 -20.48
C LEU A 95 -9.19 19.82 -21.99
N GLU A 96 -8.98 18.60 -22.45
CA GLU A 96 -8.91 18.27 -23.88
C GLU A 96 -10.19 18.68 -24.62
N LYS A 97 -11.37 18.37 -24.08
CA LYS A 97 -12.65 18.78 -24.68
C LYS A 97 -12.83 20.29 -24.71
N ALA A 98 -12.38 21.00 -23.67
CA ALA A 98 -12.46 22.46 -23.62
C ALA A 98 -11.53 23.11 -24.66
N LEU A 99 -10.31 22.56 -24.81
CA LEU A 99 -9.30 23.05 -25.76
C LEU A 99 -9.61 22.64 -27.20
N ALA A 100 -10.26 21.50 -27.43
CA ALA A 100 -10.69 21.08 -28.77
C ALA A 100 -11.66 22.09 -29.43
N PHE A 101 -12.37 22.88 -28.63
CA PHE A 101 -13.22 23.97 -29.13
C PHE A 101 -12.43 25.26 -29.45
N ALA A 102 -11.21 25.41 -28.94
CA ALA A 102 -10.40 26.62 -29.10
C ALA A 102 -9.57 26.67 -30.40
N GLY A 103 -9.59 25.59 -31.20
CA GLY A 103 -8.71 25.44 -32.37
C GLY A 103 -7.25 25.22 -31.96
N ALA A 104 -6.52 24.39 -32.70
CA ALA A 104 -5.08 24.29 -32.50
C ALA A 104 -4.47 25.68 -32.79
N PRO A 105 -3.63 26.25 -31.90
CA PRO A 105 -2.80 27.38 -32.31
C PRO A 105 -1.92 26.91 -33.47
N GLU A 106 -1.94 27.66 -34.57
CA GLU A 106 -1.09 27.41 -35.76
C GLU A 106 0.39 27.31 -35.40
#